data_AF-A0A437SHS0-F1
#
_entry.id   AF-A0A437SHS0-F1
#
_cell.length_a   1.000
_cell.length_b   1.000
_cell.length_c   1.000
_cell.angle_alpha   90.00
_cell.angle_beta   90.00
_cell.angle_gamma   90.00
#
_symmetry.space_group_name_H-M   'P 1'
#
loop_
_entity.id
_entity.type
_entity.pdbx_description
1 polymer ?
#
loop_
_entity_poly.entity_id
_entity_poly.type
_entity_poly.pdbx_seq_one_letter_code
_entity_poly.pdbx_strand_id
1 'polypeptide(L)'
;MSQPNLPNITPNITLTREESINILLSSIAMQELGLAHIINAEGEKLQYALGTLTNHLASPPTFEQLIQLNKSVQSTLKSVSENETLLKGKLDSILEMPTMIGPTGPTGVTGAAGAVTSVNGQTGVVVVDAQNIGAFSYTTISSNTDLNTLIMPGVYSSDGISGSPVNGPNINPNWTVYVSVIAPGIKTPSILQLFISNPSIYVRSQTNNTWNSWQVFGTTGPTGPTGSTGFTGPTGPTGSTG
;
A
#
# COMPACT_ATOMS: atom_id res chain seq x y z
N MET A 1 -28.91 -23.51 -25.07
CA MET A 1 -28.97 -22.11 -25.56
C MET A 1 -27.59 -21.73 -26.05
N SER A 2 -27.40 -21.53 -27.36
CA SER A 2 -26.11 -21.10 -27.93
C SER A 2 -25.90 -19.61 -27.64
N GLN A 3 -24.71 -19.26 -27.13
CA GLN A 3 -24.35 -17.86 -26.90
C GLN A 3 -24.29 -17.08 -28.23
N PRO A 4 -24.57 -15.76 -28.23
CA PRO A 4 -24.42 -14.91 -29.40
C PRO A 4 -22.95 -14.84 -29.84
N ASN A 5 -22.70 -15.02 -31.14
CA ASN A 5 -21.37 -14.88 -31.74
C ASN A 5 -21.13 -13.38 -32.05
N LEU A 6 -20.54 -12.64 -31.12
CA LEU A 6 -20.15 -11.26 -31.36
C LEU A 6 -18.82 -11.25 -32.16
N PRO A 7 -18.71 -10.44 -33.24
CA PRO A 7 -17.45 -10.30 -33.95
C PRO A 7 -16.36 -9.75 -33.03
N ASN A 8 -15.19 -10.39 -33.05
CA ASN A 8 -14.03 -9.97 -32.28
C ASN A 8 -13.47 -8.65 -32.85
N ILE A 9 -13.73 -7.55 -32.15
CA ILE A 9 -13.06 -6.27 -32.37
C ILE A 9 -11.91 -6.17 -31.40
N THR A 10 -10.75 -6.74 -31.75
CA THR A 10 -9.51 -6.42 -31.03
C THR A 10 -8.97 -5.12 -31.62
N PRO A 11 -9.15 -3.96 -30.98
CA PRO A 11 -8.55 -2.73 -31.47
C PRO A 11 -7.02 -2.90 -31.41
N ASN A 12 -6.35 -2.79 -32.56
CA ASN A 12 -4.90 -2.84 -32.61
C ASN A 12 -4.35 -1.45 -32.25
N ILE A 13 -4.30 -1.16 -30.95
CA ILE A 13 -3.76 0.09 -30.42
C ILE A 13 -2.30 -0.13 -30.08
N THR A 14 -1.41 0.23 -31.01
CA THR A 14 0.04 0.22 -30.78
C THR A 14 0.46 1.60 -30.26
N LEU A 15 0.29 1.84 -28.97
CA LEU A 15 0.76 3.05 -28.31
C LEU A 15 1.79 2.68 -27.25
N THR A 16 2.98 3.25 -27.36
CA THR A 16 4.01 3.08 -26.34
C THR A 16 3.70 3.95 -25.12
N ARG A 17 4.32 3.64 -23.97
CA ARG A 17 4.18 4.43 -22.74
C ARG A 17 4.60 5.89 -22.97
N GLU A 18 5.71 6.10 -23.69
CA GLU A 18 6.24 7.42 -23.99
C GLU A 18 5.28 8.22 -24.88
N GLU A 19 4.74 7.60 -25.93
CA GLU A 19 3.72 8.24 -26.77
C GLU A 19 2.44 8.55 -25.98
N SER A 20 2.03 7.67 -25.06
CA SER A 20 0.89 7.92 -24.16
C SER A 20 1.13 9.12 -23.26
N ILE A 21 2.31 9.22 -22.64
CA ILE A 21 2.69 10.36 -21.79
C ILE A 21 2.69 11.65 -22.60
N ASN A 22 3.28 11.65 -23.79
CA ASN A 22 3.31 12.82 -24.66
C ASN A 22 1.91 13.28 -25.07
N ILE A 23 1.00 12.35 -25.38
CA ILE A 23 -0.40 12.68 -25.69
C ILE A 23 -1.12 13.25 -24.46
N LEU A 24 -0.91 12.66 -23.28
CA LEU A 24 -1.54 13.15 -22.05
C LEU A 24 -1.04 14.55 -21.67
N LEU A 25 0.27 14.81 -21.76
CA LEU A 25 0.84 16.14 -21.56
C LEU A 25 0.32 17.15 -22.60
N SER A 26 0.21 16.74 -23.85
CA SER A 26 -0.38 17.57 -24.91
C SER A 26 -1.85 17.89 -24.64
N SER A 27 -2.60 16.95 -24.06
CA SER A 27 -4.00 17.17 -23.68
C SER A 27 -4.15 18.18 -22.55
N ILE A 28 -3.23 18.19 -21.58
CA ILE A 28 -3.16 19.20 -20.52
C ILE A 28 -2.83 20.56 -21.15
N ALA A 29 -1.79 20.65 -21.99
CA ALA A 29 -1.41 21.89 -22.65
C ALA A 29 -2.55 22.50 -23.51
N MET A 30 -3.35 21.67 -24.18
CA MET A 30 -4.53 22.16 -24.90
C MET A 30 -5.64 22.66 -23.97
N GLN A 31 -5.83 22.04 -22.81
CA GLN A 31 -6.80 22.53 -21.81
C GLN A 31 -6.35 23.86 -21.21
N GLU A 32 -5.07 24.00 -20.87
CA GLU A 32 -4.44 25.26 -20.41
C GLU A 32 -4.62 26.40 -21.41
N LEU A 33 -4.38 26.13 -22.71
CA LEU A 33 -4.59 27.10 -23.78
C LEU A 33 -6.06 27.53 -23.87
N GLY A 34 -6.99 26.58 -23.71
CA GLY A 34 -8.43 26.88 -23.64
C GLY A 34 -8.80 27.77 -22.46
N LEU A 35 -8.24 27.51 -21.27
CA LEU A 35 -8.46 28.33 -20.07
C LEU A 35 -7.89 29.74 -20.25
N ALA A 36 -6.73 29.89 -20.89
CA ALA A 36 -6.15 31.19 -21.19
C ALA A 36 -7.07 32.05 -22.08
N HIS A 37 -7.72 31.44 -23.09
CA HIS A 37 -8.72 32.14 -23.90
C HIS A 37 -9.94 32.59 -23.10
N ILE A 38 -10.39 31.79 -22.13
CA ILE A 38 -11.50 32.17 -21.26
C ILE A 38 -11.10 33.38 -20.39
N ILE A 39 -9.91 33.36 -19.78
CA ILE A 39 -9.41 34.48 -18.97
C ILE A 39 -9.33 35.76 -19.81
N ASN A 40 -8.79 35.67 -21.03
CA ASN A 40 -8.71 36.80 -21.95
C ASN A 40 -10.10 37.34 -22.33
N ALA A 41 -11.04 36.45 -22.67
CA ALA A 41 -12.40 36.83 -23.01
C ALA A 41 -13.14 37.52 -21.84
N GLU A 42 -12.94 37.07 -20.60
CA GLU A 42 -13.47 37.76 -19.42
C GLU A 42 -12.81 39.13 -19.20
N GLY A 43 -11.52 39.25 -19.49
CA GLY A 43 -10.80 40.53 -19.49
C GLY A 43 -11.35 41.52 -20.52
N GLU A 44 -11.56 41.08 -21.76
CA GLU A 44 -12.18 41.89 -22.82
C GLU A 44 -13.62 42.27 -22.46
N LYS A 45 -14.37 41.37 -21.84
CA LYS A 45 -15.74 41.65 -21.35
C LYS A 45 -15.77 42.78 -20.33
N LEU A 46 -14.81 42.81 -19.40
CA LEU A 46 -14.64 43.92 -18.45
C LEU A 46 -14.27 45.23 -19.17
N GLN A 47 -13.30 45.18 -20.09
CA GLN A 47 -12.90 46.35 -20.87
C GLN A 47 -14.04 46.90 -21.72
N TYR A 48 -14.87 46.02 -22.29
CA TYR A 48 -16.07 46.39 -23.02
C TYR A 48 -17.07 47.09 -22.11
N ALA A 49 -17.42 46.51 -20.96
CA ALA A 49 -18.38 47.10 -20.03
C ALA A 49 -17.91 48.43 -19.42
N LEU A 50 -16.60 48.61 -19.25
CA LEU A 50 -16.01 49.87 -18.79
C LEU A 50 -15.82 50.89 -19.94
N GLY A 51 -16.11 50.51 -21.18
CA GLY A 51 -15.97 51.35 -22.36
C GLY A 51 -14.53 51.61 -22.81
N THR A 52 -13.55 50.90 -22.25
CA THR A 52 -12.12 51.06 -22.60
C THR A 52 -11.75 50.33 -23.88
N LEU A 53 -12.55 49.35 -24.32
CA LEU A 53 -12.30 48.58 -25.53
C LEU A 53 -12.75 49.31 -26.82
N THR A 54 -13.84 50.08 -26.76
CA THR A 54 -14.43 50.76 -27.92
C THR A 54 -14.43 52.28 -27.81
N ASN A 55 -13.74 52.82 -26.80
CA ASN A 55 -13.63 54.24 -26.43
C ASN A 55 -14.94 54.97 -26.10
N HIS A 56 -16.12 54.45 -26.47
CA HIS A 56 -17.43 54.96 -26.07
C HIS A 56 -18.48 53.83 -26.09
N LEU A 57 -19.30 53.76 -25.05
CA LEU A 57 -20.55 52.98 -25.04
C LEU A 57 -21.72 53.90 -25.33
N ALA A 58 -22.62 53.49 -26.23
CA ALA A 58 -23.82 54.27 -26.57
C ALA A 58 -24.75 54.48 -25.36
N SER A 59 -24.74 53.55 -24.41
CA SER A 59 -25.35 53.69 -23.09
C SER A 59 -24.38 53.11 -22.06
N PRO A 60 -23.97 53.88 -21.04
CA PRO A 60 -23.14 53.33 -19.96
C PRO A 60 -23.95 52.31 -19.15
N PRO A 61 -23.33 51.23 -18.66
CA PRO A 61 -23.99 50.27 -17.79
C PRO A 61 -24.32 50.93 -16.44
N THR A 62 -25.42 50.48 -15.85
CA THR A 62 -25.79 50.86 -14.49
C THR A 62 -24.84 50.21 -13.48
N PHE A 63 -24.76 50.79 -12.28
CA PHE A 63 -23.95 50.25 -11.18
C PHE A 63 -24.33 48.81 -10.83
N GLU A 64 -25.63 48.48 -10.84
CA GLU A 64 -26.13 47.11 -10.60
C GLU A 64 -25.65 46.12 -11.66
N GLN A 65 -25.66 46.52 -12.94
CA GLN A 65 -25.14 45.69 -14.04
C GLN A 65 -23.63 45.45 -13.90
N LEU A 66 -22.88 46.44 -13.41
CA LEU A 66 -21.45 46.29 -13.13
C LEU A 66 -21.18 45.34 -11.96
N ILE A 67 -21.99 45.38 -10.90
CA ILE A 67 -21.91 44.40 -9.81
C ILE A 67 -22.21 43.00 -10.31
N GLN A 68 -23.26 42.83 -11.12
CA GLN A 68 -23.62 41.53 -11.69
C GLN A 68 -22.50 40.99 -12.60
N LEU A 69 -21.92 41.84 -13.44
CA LEU A 69 -20.79 41.48 -14.28
C LEU A 69 -19.59 41.03 -13.44
N ASN A 70 -19.21 41.79 -12.41
CA ASN A 70 -18.09 41.44 -11.54
C ASN A 70 -18.33 40.10 -10.83
N LYS A 71 -19.55 39.85 -10.32
CA LYS A 71 -19.92 38.54 -9.74
C LYS A 71 -19.83 37.41 -10.77
N SER A 72 -20.25 37.65 -12.00
CA SER A 72 -20.14 36.66 -13.08
C SER A 72 -18.69 36.34 -13.40
N VAL A 73 -17.83 37.35 -13.56
CA VAL A 73 -16.40 37.18 -13.83
C VAL A 73 -15.71 36.44 -12.67
N GLN A 74 -16.00 36.82 -11.42
CA GLN A 74 -15.48 36.11 -10.24
C GLN A 74 -15.89 34.64 -10.23
N SER A 75 -17.14 34.32 -10.61
CA SER A 75 -17.60 32.94 -10.73
C SER A 75 -16.84 32.18 -11.81
N THR A 76 -16.64 32.77 -12.99
CA THR A 76 -15.87 32.15 -14.08
C THR A 76 -14.42 31.91 -13.65
N LEU A 77 -13.75 32.91 -13.05
CA LEU A 77 -12.37 32.77 -12.59
C LEU A 77 -12.23 31.73 -11.47
N LYS A 78 -13.23 31.60 -10.60
CA LYS A 78 -13.27 30.53 -9.60
C LYS A 78 -13.31 29.15 -10.28
N SER A 79 -14.17 28.95 -11.28
CA SER A 79 -14.22 27.70 -12.05
C SER A 79 -12.93 27.42 -12.82
N VAL A 80 -12.27 28.45 -13.34
CA VAL A 80 -10.93 28.31 -13.95
C VAL A 80 -9.92 27.82 -12.92
N SER A 81 -9.87 28.42 -11.73
CA SER A 81 -8.96 27.99 -10.66
C SER A 81 -9.21 26.56 -10.16
N GLU A 82 -10.46 26.11 -10.15
CA GLU A 82 -10.82 24.72 -9.83
C GLU A 82 -10.32 23.76 -10.92
N ASN A 83 -10.45 24.12 -12.20
CA ASN A 83 -9.93 23.34 -13.32
C ASN A 83 -8.38 23.29 -13.33
N GLU A 84 -7.69 24.39 -13.03
CA GLU A 84 -6.23 24.43 -12.85
C GLU A 84 -5.75 23.44 -11.79
N THR A 85 -6.48 23.35 -10.67
CA THR A 85 -6.17 22.40 -9.60
C THR A 85 -6.31 20.95 -10.09
N LEU A 86 -7.34 20.67 -10.90
CA LEU A 86 -7.55 19.36 -11.51
C LEU A 86 -6.48 19.03 -12.55
N LEU A 87 -6.12 19.98 -13.42
CA LEU A 87 -5.08 19.84 -14.45
C LEU A 87 -3.72 19.53 -13.81
N LYS A 88 -3.38 20.23 -12.74
CA LYS A 88 -2.19 19.97 -11.94
C LYS A 88 -2.18 18.55 -11.38
N GLY A 89 -3.29 18.07 -10.81
CA GLY A 89 -3.38 16.69 -10.30
C GLY A 89 -3.21 15.63 -11.39
N LYS A 90 -3.69 15.89 -12.62
CA LYS A 90 -3.44 15.02 -13.78
C LYS A 90 -1.96 15.02 -14.17
N LEU A 91 -1.32 16.19 -14.21
CA LEU A 91 0.10 16.31 -14.51
C LEU A 91 0.95 15.51 -13.51
N ASP A 92 0.70 15.70 -12.21
CA ASP A 92 1.42 14.97 -11.15
C ASP A 92 1.24 13.45 -11.31
N SER A 93 0.02 12.99 -11.60
CA SER A 93 -0.27 11.57 -11.85
C SER A 93 0.48 10.99 -13.08
N ILE A 94 0.67 11.80 -14.13
CA ILE A 94 1.43 11.39 -15.33
C ILE A 94 2.92 11.29 -15.01
N LEU A 95 3.45 12.21 -14.20
CA LEU A 95 4.86 12.22 -13.79
C LEU A 95 5.20 11.04 -12.88
N GLU A 96 4.26 10.60 -12.05
CA GLU A 96 4.42 9.46 -11.14
C GLU A 96 4.08 8.10 -11.76
N MET A 97 3.69 8.06 -13.04
CA MET A 97 3.20 6.83 -13.66
C MET A 97 4.28 5.73 -13.64
N PRO A 98 4.04 4.54 -13.06
CA PRO A 98 5.06 3.50 -12.94
C PRO A 98 5.59 3.04 -14.31
N THR A 99 6.86 2.61 -14.35
CA THR A 99 7.32 1.74 -15.43
C THR A 99 6.89 0.32 -15.08
N MET A 100 5.98 -0.25 -15.87
CA MET A 100 5.77 -1.68 -15.86
C MET A 100 7.08 -2.33 -16.32
N ILE A 101 7.86 -2.89 -15.39
CA ILE A 101 8.87 -3.89 -15.76
C ILE A 101 8.05 -5.01 -16.40
N GLY A 102 8.23 -5.22 -17.71
CA GLY A 102 7.59 -6.33 -18.40
C GLY A 102 7.92 -7.64 -17.69
N PRO A 103 7.11 -8.70 -17.85
CA PRO A 103 7.48 -10.00 -17.30
C PRO A 103 8.91 -10.29 -17.72
N THR A 104 9.74 -10.73 -16.76
CA THR A 104 11.12 -11.18 -17.05
C THR A 104 11.06 -12.05 -18.30
N GLY A 105 11.84 -11.67 -19.33
CA GLY A 105 11.87 -12.43 -20.57
C GLY A 105 12.11 -13.91 -20.29
N PRO A 106 11.70 -14.83 -21.18
CA PRO A 106 11.95 -16.25 -20.98
C PRO A 106 13.43 -16.43 -20.62
N THR A 107 13.69 -17.16 -19.54
CA THR A 107 15.05 -17.49 -19.11
C THR A 107 15.81 -17.93 -20.35
N GLY A 108 16.90 -17.20 -20.68
CA GLY A 108 17.73 -17.53 -21.83
C GLY A 108 18.13 -19.01 -21.76
N VAL A 109 18.45 -19.62 -22.90
CA VAL A 109 18.94 -21.00 -22.93
C VAL A 109 19.98 -21.17 -21.81
N THR A 110 19.73 -22.12 -20.91
CA THR A 110 20.71 -22.43 -19.87
C THR A 110 22.00 -22.77 -20.60
N GLY A 111 23.04 -21.97 -20.41
CA GLY A 111 24.34 -22.24 -21.00
C GLY A 111 24.76 -23.67 -20.67
N ALA A 112 25.48 -24.34 -21.57
CA ALA A 112 26.01 -25.67 -21.29
C ALA A 112 26.65 -25.64 -19.89
N ALA A 113 26.25 -26.58 -19.03
CA ALA A 113 26.63 -26.59 -17.62
C ALA A 113 28.14 -26.41 -17.51
N GLY A 114 28.58 -25.21 -17.10
CA GLY A 114 29.94 -24.99 -16.66
C GLY A 114 30.12 -25.85 -15.42
N ALA A 115 31.15 -26.70 -15.40
CA ALA A 115 31.45 -27.52 -14.24
C ALA A 115 31.86 -26.62 -13.08
N VAL A 116 30.87 -26.15 -12.31
CA VAL A 116 31.10 -25.50 -11.02
C VAL A 116 31.47 -26.63 -10.07
N THR A 117 32.77 -26.90 -9.94
CA THR A 117 33.28 -27.95 -9.05
C THR A 117 33.01 -27.62 -7.59
N SER A 118 32.87 -26.34 -7.22
CA SER A 118 32.39 -25.93 -5.90
C SER A 118 31.88 -24.48 -5.88
N VAL A 119 30.98 -24.17 -4.94
CA VAL A 119 30.63 -22.80 -4.54
C VAL A 119 31.01 -22.66 -3.07
N ASN A 120 31.90 -21.72 -2.72
CA ASN A 120 32.41 -21.52 -1.35
C ASN A 120 32.92 -22.82 -0.67
N GLY A 121 33.53 -23.72 -1.44
CA GLY A 121 34.06 -24.99 -0.93
C GLY A 121 33.04 -26.13 -0.77
N GLN A 122 31.76 -25.89 -1.10
CA GLN A 122 30.73 -26.93 -1.12
C GLN A 122 30.62 -27.57 -2.52
N THR A 123 30.72 -28.90 -2.57
CA THR A 123 30.61 -29.75 -3.77
C THR A 123 29.24 -30.43 -3.80
N GLY A 124 28.60 -30.55 -4.97
CA GLY A 124 27.31 -31.25 -5.12
C GLY A 124 26.12 -30.30 -5.31
N VAL A 125 24.94 -30.65 -4.77
CA VAL A 125 23.72 -29.81 -4.86
C VAL A 125 23.86 -28.63 -3.90
N VAL A 126 24.20 -27.46 -4.42
CA VAL A 126 24.31 -26.22 -3.65
C VAL A 126 22.94 -25.54 -3.60
N VAL A 127 22.27 -25.58 -2.44
CA VAL A 127 21.02 -24.86 -2.20
C VAL A 127 21.36 -23.42 -1.80
N VAL A 128 20.87 -22.43 -2.56
CA VAL A 128 21.09 -21.00 -2.31
C VAL A 128 19.77 -20.35 -1.93
N ASP A 129 19.25 -20.70 -0.75
CA ASP A 129 18.08 -20.03 -0.17
C ASP A 129 18.50 -18.88 0.77
N ALA A 130 17.54 -18.08 1.21
CA ALA A 130 17.78 -16.94 2.10
C ALA A 130 18.43 -17.33 3.45
N GLN A 131 18.33 -18.59 3.86
CA GLN A 131 18.94 -19.14 5.07
C GLN A 131 20.43 -19.42 4.84
N ASN A 132 20.79 -19.94 3.67
CA ASN A 132 22.17 -20.33 3.32
C ASN A 132 23.08 -19.15 2.92
N ILE A 133 22.51 -18.01 2.54
CA ILE A 133 23.28 -16.78 2.24
C ILE A 133 23.31 -15.77 3.40
N GLY A 134 22.72 -16.09 4.55
CA GLY A 134 22.71 -15.21 5.72
C GLY A 134 21.92 -13.91 5.53
N ALA A 135 20.99 -13.87 4.58
CA ALA A 135 20.19 -12.66 4.27
C ALA A 135 19.27 -12.25 5.44
N PHE A 136 18.90 -13.20 6.31
CA PHE A 136 18.26 -12.94 7.60
C PHE A 136 19.01 -13.70 8.68
N SER A 137 19.71 -12.98 9.56
CA SER A 137 20.40 -13.59 10.71
C SER A 137 19.37 -13.94 11.79
N TYR A 138 18.82 -15.15 11.76
CA TYR A 138 18.07 -15.74 12.87
C TYR A 138 18.71 -17.07 13.29
N THR A 139 18.57 -17.43 14.57
CA THR A 139 19.06 -18.69 15.11
C THR A 139 17.88 -19.63 15.36
N THR A 140 17.89 -20.81 14.72
CA THR A 140 16.92 -21.85 15.02
C THR A 140 17.31 -22.56 16.33
N ILE A 141 16.37 -22.67 17.26
CA ILE A 141 16.56 -23.29 18.58
C ILE A 141 15.40 -24.22 18.92
N SER A 142 15.59 -25.07 19.93
CA SER A 142 14.57 -26.01 20.36
C SER A 142 13.27 -25.29 20.77
N SER A 143 12.11 -25.75 20.30
CA SER A 143 10.81 -25.15 20.63
C SER A 143 10.46 -25.18 22.12
N ASN A 144 11.08 -26.08 22.91
CA ASN A 144 10.96 -26.11 24.37
C ASN A 144 12.00 -25.27 25.13
N THR A 145 12.75 -24.41 24.44
CA THR A 145 13.75 -23.55 25.07
C THR A 145 13.12 -22.68 26.16
N ASP A 146 13.80 -22.54 27.29
CA ASP A 146 13.42 -21.57 28.33
C ASP A 146 13.67 -20.15 27.83
N LEU A 147 12.59 -19.42 27.58
CA LEU A 147 12.66 -18.07 27.04
C LEU A 147 13.35 -17.08 28.00
N ASN A 148 13.47 -17.40 29.29
CA ASN A 148 14.24 -16.57 30.24
C ASN A 148 15.75 -16.58 29.96
N THR A 149 16.24 -17.59 29.23
CA THR A 149 17.66 -17.72 28.87
C THR A 149 18.03 -16.90 27.63
N LEU A 150 17.04 -16.47 26.84
CA LEU A 150 17.23 -15.69 25.62
C LEU A 150 17.48 -14.22 25.96
N ILE A 151 18.69 -13.92 26.41
CA ILE A 151 19.13 -12.58 26.85
C ILE A 151 20.10 -11.89 25.88
N MET A 152 20.56 -12.59 24.85
CA MET A 152 21.42 -12.01 23.81
C MET A 152 20.56 -11.35 22.73
N PRO A 153 20.99 -10.19 22.18
CA PRO A 153 20.21 -9.51 21.14
C PRO A 153 20.18 -10.36 19.87
N GLY A 154 19.01 -10.50 19.25
CA GLY A 154 18.86 -11.31 18.05
C GLY A 154 17.44 -11.78 17.79
N VAL A 155 17.29 -12.61 16.77
CA VAL A 155 16.03 -13.26 16.40
C VAL A 155 16.19 -14.77 16.57
N TYR A 156 15.32 -15.37 17.37
CA TYR A 156 15.32 -16.80 17.63
C TYR A 156 14.03 -17.42 17.11
N SER A 157 14.14 -18.47 16.30
CA SER A 157 12.99 -19.21 15.79
C SER A 157 12.98 -20.62 16.38
N SER A 158 11.79 -21.09 16.76
CA SER A 158 11.62 -22.46 17.22
C SER A 158 11.76 -23.49 16.10
N ASP A 159 12.22 -24.69 16.44
CA ASP A 159 12.20 -25.87 15.57
C ASP A 159 10.80 -26.49 15.36
N GLY A 160 9.81 -26.13 16.18
CA GLY A 160 8.43 -26.63 16.11
C GLY A 160 8.18 -28.07 16.58
N ILE A 161 9.22 -28.81 17.00
CA ILE A 161 9.15 -30.28 17.19
C ILE A 161 9.32 -30.76 18.64
N SER A 162 9.98 -29.97 19.48
CA SER A 162 10.42 -30.33 20.84
C SER A 162 9.42 -29.95 21.94
N GLY A 163 8.27 -29.37 21.59
CA GLY A 163 7.16 -29.05 22.50
C GLY A 163 6.99 -27.56 22.80
N SER A 164 6.25 -27.23 23.85
CA SER A 164 5.93 -25.86 24.22
C SER A 164 7.12 -25.11 24.84
N PRO A 165 7.26 -23.79 24.62
CA PRO A 165 8.33 -23.00 25.22
C PRO A 165 8.21 -22.94 26.75
N VAL A 166 9.33 -23.11 27.44
CA VAL A 166 9.39 -22.93 28.90
C VAL A 166 9.41 -21.42 29.21
N ASN A 167 8.63 -21.01 30.21
CA ASN A 167 8.37 -19.59 30.51
C ASN A 167 7.84 -18.76 29.32
N GLY A 168 7.20 -19.43 28.35
CA GLY A 168 6.52 -18.80 27.23
C GLY A 168 5.12 -18.29 27.60
N PRO A 169 4.56 -17.37 26.78
CA PRO A 169 3.21 -16.84 27.00
C PRO A 169 2.10 -17.84 26.62
N ASN A 170 2.41 -18.88 25.85
CA ASN A 170 1.47 -19.92 25.44
C ASN A 170 2.20 -21.25 25.14
N ILE A 171 1.41 -22.25 24.76
CA ILE A 171 1.88 -23.62 24.51
C ILE A 171 2.24 -23.92 23.05
N ASN A 172 2.18 -22.94 22.14
CA ASN A 172 2.43 -23.16 20.71
C ASN A 172 3.91 -23.53 20.50
N PRO A 173 4.24 -24.66 19.86
CA PRO A 173 5.63 -25.04 19.59
C PRO A 173 6.27 -24.22 18.46
N ASN A 174 5.46 -23.52 17.64
CA ASN A 174 5.91 -22.67 16.56
C ASN A 174 5.89 -21.20 16.99
N TRP A 175 7.06 -20.64 17.24
CA TRP A 175 7.24 -19.27 17.70
C TRP A 175 8.52 -18.63 17.18
N THR A 176 8.51 -17.30 17.20
CA THR A 176 9.70 -16.46 16.98
C THR A 176 9.82 -15.45 18.11
N VAL A 177 11.02 -15.30 18.67
CA VAL A 177 11.32 -14.31 19.71
C VAL A 177 12.37 -13.33 19.19
N TYR A 178 12.03 -12.05 19.21
CA TYR A 178 12.99 -10.96 19.04
C TYR A 178 13.47 -10.53 20.42
N VAL A 179 14.79 -10.51 20.60
CA VAL A 179 15.44 -10.07 21.83
C VAL A 179 16.21 -8.79 21.55
N SER A 180 15.94 -7.76 22.34
CA SER A 180 16.69 -6.51 22.33
C SER A 180 17.30 -6.26 23.70
N VAL A 181 18.56 -5.82 23.71
CA VAL A 181 19.26 -5.45 24.94
C VAL A 181 19.36 -3.93 25.01
N ILE A 182 18.77 -3.34 26.04
CA ILE A 182 18.79 -1.92 26.32
C ILE A 182 19.77 -1.70 27.48
N ALA A 183 20.98 -1.23 27.18
CA ALA A 183 22.01 -0.97 28.18
C ALA A 183 22.14 0.53 28.46
N PRO A 184 21.66 1.04 29.61
CA PRO A 184 22.02 2.37 30.08
C PRO A 184 23.48 2.30 30.54
N GLY A 185 24.33 3.23 30.11
CA GLY A 185 25.80 3.17 30.30
C GLY A 185 26.35 3.01 31.74
N ILE A 186 25.51 2.96 32.78
CA ILE A 186 25.89 2.80 34.19
C ILE A 186 24.97 1.82 34.97
N LYS A 187 24.06 1.09 34.31
CA LYS A 187 23.11 0.16 34.96
C LYS A 187 23.10 -1.22 34.31
N THR A 188 22.57 -2.23 35.02
CA THR A 188 22.32 -3.55 34.44
C THR A 188 21.43 -3.43 33.20
N PRO A 189 21.76 -4.11 32.09
CA PRO A 189 20.97 -4.03 30.87
C PRO A 189 19.55 -4.56 31.12
N SER A 190 18.58 -3.90 30.50
CA SER A 190 17.20 -4.40 30.41
C SER A 190 17.05 -5.20 29.13
N ILE A 191 16.31 -6.31 29.21
CA ILE A 191 16.02 -7.16 28.05
C ILE A 191 14.58 -6.90 27.64
N LEU A 192 14.33 -6.71 26.34
CA LEU A 192 12.99 -6.68 25.77
C LEU A 192 12.81 -7.92 24.89
N GLN A 193 11.72 -8.64 25.11
CA GLN A 193 11.33 -9.78 24.28
C GLN A 193 9.98 -9.52 23.62
N LEU A 194 9.93 -9.70 22.29
CA LEU A 194 8.71 -9.75 21.50
C LEU A 194 8.54 -11.19 21.01
N PHE A 195 7.52 -11.87 21.51
CA PHE A 195 7.16 -13.23 21.14
C PHE A 195 6.01 -13.20 20.14
N ILE A 196 6.17 -13.93 19.03
CA ILE A 196 5.18 -14.03 17.96
C ILE A 196 4.87 -15.51 17.75
N SER A 197 3.59 -15.85 17.84
CA SER A 197 3.06 -17.16 17.47
C SER A 197 1.67 -16.97 16.86
N ASN A 198 1.44 -17.35 15.60
CA ASN A 198 0.16 -17.09 14.93
C ASN A 198 -1.05 -17.59 15.77
N PRO A 199 -2.06 -16.75 16.11
CA PRO A 199 -2.25 -15.32 15.75
C PRO A 199 -1.82 -14.30 16.82
N SER A 200 -1.24 -14.75 17.93
CA SER A 200 -0.94 -13.93 19.10
C SER A 200 0.47 -13.33 19.08
N ILE A 201 0.56 -12.09 19.55
CA ILE A 201 1.82 -11.38 19.79
C ILE A 201 1.87 -11.02 21.27
N TYR A 202 3.01 -11.24 21.91
CA TYR A 202 3.24 -10.92 23.31
C TYR A 202 4.54 -10.14 23.47
N VAL A 203 4.58 -9.26 24.47
CA VAL A 203 5.77 -8.52 24.86
C VAL A 203 6.05 -8.71 26.34
N ARG A 204 7.32 -8.78 26.71
CA ARG A 204 7.78 -8.71 28.09
C ARG A 204 9.16 -8.07 28.18
N SER A 205 9.58 -7.70 29.37
CA SER A 205 10.88 -7.13 29.66
C SER A 205 11.49 -7.68 30.95
N GLN A 206 12.81 -7.80 30.96
CA GLN A 206 13.60 -8.04 32.16
C GLN A 206 14.21 -6.72 32.63
N THR A 207 14.03 -6.37 33.90
CA THR A 207 14.76 -5.26 34.55
C THR A 207 15.40 -5.78 35.83
N ASN A 208 16.65 -5.39 36.13
CA ASN A 208 17.39 -5.86 37.30
C ASN A 208 17.34 -7.41 37.48
N ASN A 209 17.56 -8.15 36.39
CA ASN A 209 17.50 -9.62 36.36
C ASN A 209 16.15 -10.26 36.75
N THR A 210 15.07 -9.47 36.75
CA THR A 210 13.72 -9.94 37.05
C THR A 210 12.82 -9.74 35.82
N TRP A 211 12.16 -10.81 35.39
CA TRP A 211 11.18 -10.78 34.30
C TRP A 211 9.83 -10.29 34.80
N ASN A 212 9.18 -9.41 34.04
CA ASN A 212 7.75 -9.18 34.20
C ASN A 212 6.94 -10.27 33.48
N SER A 213 5.64 -10.33 33.78
CA SER A 213 4.70 -11.20 33.08
C SER A 213 4.56 -10.79 31.61
N TRP A 214 4.31 -11.77 30.74
CA TRP A 214 3.97 -11.53 29.35
C TRP A 214 2.68 -10.71 29.23
N GLN A 215 2.69 -9.73 28.34
CA GLN A 215 1.53 -8.90 28.01
C GLN A 215 1.14 -9.14 26.54
N VAL A 216 -0.16 -9.30 26.27
CA VAL A 216 -0.68 -9.43 24.90
C VAL A 216 -0.54 -8.10 24.16
N PHE A 217 -0.02 -8.13 22.94
CA PHE A 217 0.03 -7.00 22.03
C PHE A 217 -1.14 -7.08 21.05
N GLY A 218 -2.13 -6.20 21.24
CA GLY A 218 -3.36 -6.17 20.44
C GLY A 218 -4.42 -7.16 20.96
N THR A 219 -5.46 -6.64 21.62
CA THR A 219 -6.71 -7.38 21.70
C THR A 219 -7.30 -7.40 20.29
N THR A 220 -7.61 -8.58 19.74
CA THR A 220 -8.63 -8.63 18.68
C THR A 220 -9.82 -7.85 19.21
N GLY A 221 -10.21 -6.77 18.52
CA GLY A 221 -11.41 -6.00 18.91
C GLY A 221 -12.59 -6.96 19.06
N PRO A 222 -13.59 -6.63 19.90
CA PRO A 222 -14.73 -7.51 20.10
C PRO A 222 -15.24 -7.98 18.73
N THR A 223 -15.36 -9.30 18.54
CA THR A 223 -16.06 -9.84 17.37
C THR A 223 -17.40 -9.12 17.33
N GLY A 224 -17.68 -8.41 16.22
CA GLY A 224 -18.95 -7.71 16.06
C GLY A 224 -20.11 -8.68 16.33
N PRO A 225 -21.25 -8.19 16.83
CA PRO A 225 -22.37 -9.07 17.16
C PRO A 225 -22.62 -10.03 15.99
N THR A 226 -22.65 -11.34 16.27
CA THR A 226 -23.11 -12.32 15.29
C THR A 226 -24.46 -11.83 14.79
N GLY A 227 -24.55 -11.51 13.50
CA GLY A 227 -25.81 -11.07 12.89
C GLY A 227 -26.90 -12.07 13.28
N SER A 228 -28.08 -11.57 13.64
CA SER A 228 -29.21 -12.40 14.07
C SER A 228 -29.31 -13.63 13.17
N THR A 229 -29.23 -14.83 13.76
CA THR A 229 -29.55 -16.07 13.05
C THR A 229 -30.88 -15.83 12.34
N GLY A 230 -30.85 -15.80 11.01
CA GLY A 230 -32.06 -15.67 10.20
C GLY A 230 -33.06 -16.75 10.61
N PHE A 231 -34.35 -16.43 10.50
CA PHE A 231 -35.44 -17.31 10.89
C PHE A 231 -35.14 -18.77 10.53
N THR A 232 -35.09 -19.64 11.54
CA THR A 232 -35.07 -21.09 11.33
C THR A 232 -36.30 -21.43 10.48
N GLY A 233 -36.09 -21.95 9.28
CA GLY A 233 -37.18 -22.40 8.42
C GLY A 233 -38.05 -23.42 9.17
N PRO A 234 -39.35 -23.50 8.88
CA PRO A 234 -40.26 -24.41 9.57
C PRO A 234 -39.71 -25.84 9.54
N THR A 235 -39.64 -26.48 10.71
CA THR A 235 -39.32 -27.90 10.85
C THR A 235 -40.29 -28.70 9.98
N GLY A 236 -39.77 -29.41 8.98
CA GLY A 236 -40.58 -30.28 8.14
C GLY A 236 -41.29 -31.36 8.97
N PRO A 237 -42.47 -31.85 8.53
CA PRO A 237 -43.22 -32.84 9.28
C PRO A 237 -42.37 -34.09 9.54
N THR A 238 -42.32 -34.50 10.81
CA THR A 238 -41.71 -35.77 11.23
C THR A 238 -42.43 -36.91 10.50
N GLY A 239 -41.71 -37.63 9.63
CA GLY A 239 -42.26 -38.79 8.94
C GLY A 239 -42.70 -39.86 9.93
N SER A 240 -43.91 -40.41 9.73
CA SER A 240 -44.41 -41.55 10.48
C SER A 240 -43.49 -42.75 10.24
N THR A 241 -42.93 -43.31 11.31
CA THR A 241 -42.29 -44.62 11.30
C THR A 241 -43.37 -45.68 11.11
N GLY A 242 -43.39 -46.29 9.93
CA GLY A 242 -44.07 -47.53 9.61
C GLY A 242 -43.05 -48.54 9.11
#